data_AF-A0A9E0S950-F1
#
_entry.id   AF-A0A9E0S950-F1
#
_cell.length_a   1.000
_cell.length_b   1.000
_cell.length_c   1.000
_cell.angle_alpha   90.00
_cell.angle_beta   90.00
_cell.angle_gamma   90.00
#
_symmetry.space_group_name_H-M   'P 1'
#
loop_
_entity.id
_entity.type
_entity.pdbx_description
1 polymer ?
#
loop_
_entity_poly.entity_id
_entity_poly.type
_entity_poly.pdbx_seq_one_letter_code
_entity_poly.pdbx_strand_id
1 'polypeptide(L)'
;MIWSIVALNSLNAQDTVDFSTISDSIVDPKYREDQFYVSVTYNLLANKPNGVSQSGFSSGYHVGFIRDMPFNKRRNLAIGLGLGLSSNSFNQTLLISESSNGYNYTVLNDDISYTKNKFTTYLIEFPFEFRWRTSTQKEYDFWRIYTGFKLGYVLYNSSKFIGRPDDIKLSNVNDFNEWQLGLTLSAGYSNVNFHFYYALNNIFDANAKLDANAVHVDMTAVKIGLIFYIL
;
A
#
# COMPACT_ATOMS: atom_id res chain seq x y z
N MET A 1 -24.99 65.57 5.46
CA MET A 1 -24.50 64.19 5.25
C MET A 1 -24.32 63.52 6.60
N ILE A 2 -25.41 63.07 7.23
CA ILE A 2 -25.42 62.12 8.36
C ILE A 2 -26.77 61.40 8.28
N TRP A 3 -26.77 60.11 7.96
CA TRP A 3 -27.94 59.25 8.07
C TRP A 3 -27.65 58.20 9.14
N SER A 4 -28.44 58.23 10.21
CA SER A 4 -28.43 57.26 11.30
C SER A 4 -29.04 55.94 10.84
N ILE A 5 -28.37 54.82 11.10
CA ILE A 5 -28.91 53.47 10.93
C ILE A 5 -29.37 52.97 12.31
N VAL A 6 -30.67 52.70 12.43
CA VAL A 6 -31.28 52.00 13.56
C VAL A 6 -31.13 50.50 13.30
N ALA A 7 -30.45 49.79 14.20
CA ALA A 7 -30.38 48.33 14.20
C ALA A 7 -31.47 47.76 15.12
N LEU A 8 -32.35 46.92 14.55
CA LEU A 8 -33.30 46.10 15.31
C LEU A 8 -32.58 44.81 15.75
N ASN A 9 -32.48 44.57 17.06
CA ASN A 9 -32.02 43.30 17.61
C ASN A 9 -33.19 42.31 17.66
N SER A 10 -33.08 41.18 16.97
CA SER A 10 -33.93 40.01 17.21
C SER A 10 -33.29 39.12 18.27
N LEU A 11 -33.91 39.06 19.45
CA LEU A 11 -33.63 38.07 20.48
C LEU A 11 -34.20 36.72 20.02
N ASN A 12 -33.33 35.74 19.76
CA ASN A 12 -33.73 34.34 19.73
C ASN A 12 -33.32 33.72 21.08
N ALA A 13 -34.33 33.31 21.85
CA ALA A 13 -34.15 32.46 23.02
C ALA A 13 -33.62 31.10 22.56
N GLN A 14 -32.49 30.67 23.13
CA GLN A 14 -31.93 29.36 22.90
C GLN A 14 -32.06 28.58 24.20
N ASP A 15 -32.96 27.59 24.22
CA ASP A 15 -33.12 26.66 25.34
C ASP A 15 -31.82 25.85 25.48
N THR A 16 -31.18 25.95 26.65
CA THR A 16 -30.00 25.16 26.98
C THR A 16 -30.44 23.74 27.33
N VAL A 17 -30.30 22.83 26.39
CA VAL A 17 -30.36 21.38 26.63
C VAL A 17 -29.06 20.96 27.31
N ASP A 18 -29.15 20.62 28.59
CA ASP A 18 -28.05 20.11 29.41
C ASP A 18 -27.73 18.66 29.00
N PHE A 19 -26.72 18.47 28.14
CA PHE A 19 -26.20 17.16 27.78
C PHE A 19 -25.34 16.59 28.91
N SER A 20 -25.99 16.12 29.96
CA SER A 20 -25.33 15.25 30.94
C SER A 20 -24.73 14.04 30.22
N THR A 21 -23.47 13.76 30.53
CA THR A 21 -22.62 12.76 29.89
C THR A 21 -23.19 11.36 30.12
N ILE A 22 -23.94 10.83 29.15
CA ILE A 22 -24.28 9.40 29.12
C ILE A 22 -22.96 8.68 28.83
N SER A 23 -22.30 8.19 29.88
CA SER A 23 -21.25 7.19 29.76
C SER A 23 -21.91 5.90 29.27
N ASP A 24 -21.99 5.75 27.95
CA ASP A 24 -22.43 4.52 27.29
C ASP A 24 -21.36 3.44 27.51
N SER A 25 -21.36 2.90 28.72
CA SER A 25 -20.43 1.86 29.18
C SER A 25 -21.06 0.47 29.08
N ILE A 26 -22.01 0.29 28.15
CA ILE A 26 -22.45 -1.04 27.73
C ILE A 26 -21.33 -1.60 26.86
N VAL A 27 -20.42 -2.32 27.52
CA VAL A 27 -19.35 -3.07 26.86
C VAL A 27 -19.99 -4.18 26.03
N ASP A 28 -20.18 -3.94 24.72
CA ASP A 28 -20.72 -4.94 23.81
C ASP A 28 -19.73 -6.12 23.68
N PRO A 29 -20.09 -7.34 24.14
CA PRO A 29 -19.26 -8.53 24.02
C PRO A 29 -19.08 -8.99 22.57
N LYS A 30 -19.73 -8.36 21.58
CA LYS A 30 -19.55 -8.61 20.14
C LYS A 30 -18.78 -7.50 19.40
N TYR A 31 -18.46 -6.37 20.04
CA TYR A 31 -17.74 -5.23 19.44
C TYR A 31 -16.51 -5.60 18.58
N ARG A 32 -16.47 -5.18 17.31
CA ARG A 32 -15.38 -5.48 16.37
C ARG A 32 -14.64 -4.21 15.98
N GLU A 33 -13.32 -4.27 15.88
CA GLU A 33 -12.49 -3.18 15.36
C GLU A 33 -12.26 -3.35 13.85
N ASP A 34 -13.35 -3.43 13.08
CA ASP A 34 -13.28 -3.40 11.63
C ASP A 34 -12.63 -2.08 11.18
N GLN A 35 -11.62 -2.14 10.32
CA GLN A 35 -10.72 -1.02 10.05
C GLN A 35 -10.57 -0.75 8.57
N PHE A 36 -10.71 0.51 8.19
CA PHE A 36 -10.12 1.00 6.96
C PHE A 36 -8.62 1.21 7.18
N TYR A 37 -7.83 1.03 6.12
CA TYR A 37 -6.43 1.39 6.15
C TYR A 37 -6.03 2.21 4.93
N VAL A 38 -5.08 3.10 5.15
CA VAL A 38 -4.33 3.80 4.10
C VAL A 38 -2.86 3.62 4.41
N SER A 39 -2.04 3.32 3.41
CA SER A 39 -0.60 3.19 3.59
C SER A 39 0.18 3.81 2.45
N VAL A 40 1.34 4.33 2.81
CA VAL A 40 2.33 4.87 1.90
C VAL A 40 3.64 4.15 2.16
N THR A 41 4.26 3.66 1.09
CA THR A 41 5.45 2.82 1.14
C THR A 41 6.51 3.30 0.19
N TYR A 42 7.77 3.14 0.58
CA TYR A 42 8.92 3.16 -0.29
C TYR A 42 9.21 1.72 -0.73
N ASN A 43 9.22 1.51 -2.03
CA ASN A 43 9.35 0.20 -2.64
C ASN A 43 10.79 -0.04 -3.08
N LEU A 44 11.34 -1.18 -2.69
CA LEU A 44 12.68 -1.64 -2.99
C LEU A 44 12.61 -2.93 -3.82
N LEU A 45 13.57 -3.10 -4.73
CA LEU A 45 13.79 -4.32 -5.48
C LEU A 45 14.94 -5.12 -4.85
N ALA A 46 14.63 -6.33 -4.42
CA ALA A 46 15.58 -7.35 -3.98
C ALA A 46 15.76 -8.42 -5.06
N ASN A 47 16.83 -9.22 -4.95
CA ASN A 47 17.19 -10.32 -5.86
C ASN A 47 17.43 -9.94 -7.33
N LYS A 48 17.47 -8.63 -7.62
CA LYS A 48 17.63 -8.07 -8.96
C LYS A 48 18.85 -8.64 -9.73
N PRO A 49 18.72 -8.85 -11.05
CA PRO A 49 19.84 -9.27 -11.89
C PRO A 49 21.02 -8.29 -11.87
N ASN A 50 22.21 -8.80 -12.17
CA ASN A 50 23.44 -8.00 -12.25
C ASN A 50 23.27 -6.80 -13.21
N GLY A 51 23.75 -5.64 -12.77
CA GLY A 51 23.64 -4.38 -13.51
C GLY A 51 22.31 -3.64 -13.30
N VAL A 52 21.25 -4.30 -12.81
CA VAL A 52 20.02 -3.58 -12.47
C VAL A 52 20.23 -2.81 -11.18
N SER A 53 20.03 -1.50 -11.24
CA SER A 53 20.00 -0.63 -10.08
C SER A 53 18.64 0.04 -9.92
N GLN A 54 18.32 0.39 -8.68
CA GLN A 54 17.13 1.17 -8.38
C GLN A 54 17.59 2.61 -8.14
N SER A 55 17.00 3.55 -8.87
CA SER A 55 17.34 4.97 -8.77
C SER A 55 16.08 5.81 -8.60
N GLY A 56 16.19 6.92 -7.87
CA GLY A 56 15.04 7.77 -7.59
C GLY A 56 14.03 7.17 -6.60
N PHE A 57 12.82 7.75 -6.61
CA PHE A 57 11.79 7.47 -5.59
C PHE A 57 10.71 6.51 -6.08
N SER A 58 10.80 5.25 -5.64
CA SER A 58 9.82 4.19 -5.90
C SER A 58 8.75 4.18 -4.80
N SER A 59 7.52 4.57 -5.13
CA SER A 59 6.44 4.69 -4.15
C SER A 59 5.37 3.62 -4.31
N GLY A 60 4.72 3.27 -3.19
CA GLY A 60 3.53 2.44 -3.16
C GLY A 60 2.44 3.08 -2.32
N TYR A 61 1.21 3.07 -2.82
CA TYR A 61 0.01 3.56 -2.14
C TYR A 61 -0.99 2.42 -2.03
N HIS A 62 -1.54 2.20 -0.83
CA HIS A 62 -2.47 1.12 -0.60
C HIS A 62 -3.64 1.62 0.24
N VAL A 63 -4.84 1.21 -0.12
CA VAL A 63 -6.07 1.51 0.61
C VAL A 63 -6.90 0.25 0.72
N GLY A 64 -7.61 0.05 1.81
CA GLY A 64 -8.49 -1.10 1.93
C GLY A 64 -9.26 -1.12 3.22
N PHE A 65 -9.92 -2.25 3.43
CA PHE A 65 -10.72 -2.54 4.59
C PHE A 65 -10.36 -3.92 5.11
N ILE A 66 -10.25 -4.05 6.43
CA ILE A 66 -9.98 -5.31 7.10
C ILE A 66 -11.03 -5.51 8.18
N ARG A 67 -11.72 -6.64 8.07
CA ARG A 67 -12.65 -7.13 9.07
C ARG A 67 -11.87 -7.79 10.21
N ASP A 68 -12.15 -7.37 11.43
CA ASP A 68 -11.47 -7.86 12.63
C ASP A 68 -12.28 -8.97 13.31
N MET A 69 -11.63 -10.07 13.67
CA MET A 69 -12.23 -11.24 14.32
C MET A 69 -11.47 -11.59 15.59
N PRO A 70 -11.76 -10.92 16.72
CA PRO A 70 -11.19 -11.28 18.02
C PRO A 70 -11.61 -12.68 18.45
N PHE A 71 -10.66 -13.48 18.94
CA PHE A 71 -10.92 -14.88 19.33
C PHE A 71 -10.64 -15.17 20.80
N ASN A 72 -10.12 -14.22 21.57
CA ASN A 72 -9.88 -14.38 23.00
C ASN A 72 -10.80 -13.49 23.85
N LYS A 73 -11.04 -13.89 25.12
CA LYS A 73 -11.94 -13.17 26.03
C LYS A 73 -11.55 -11.70 26.25
N ARG A 74 -10.23 -11.42 26.26
CA ARG A 74 -9.69 -10.05 26.37
C ARG A 74 -9.80 -9.23 25.08
N ARG A 75 -10.15 -9.86 23.96
CA ARG A 75 -10.30 -9.29 22.61
C ARG A 75 -9.09 -8.53 22.08
N ASN A 76 -7.91 -8.84 22.60
CA ASN A 76 -6.65 -8.23 22.19
C ASN A 76 -5.85 -9.12 21.22
N LEU A 77 -6.38 -10.29 20.87
CA LEU A 77 -5.90 -11.16 19.81
C LEU A 77 -7.02 -11.39 18.81
N ALA A 78 -6.73 -11.17 17.53
CA ALA A 78 -7.69 -11.26 16.45
C ALA A 78 -7.07 -11.82 15.17
N ILE A 79 -7.93 -12.34 14.29
CA ILE A 79 -7.62 -12.57 12.89
C ILE A 79 -8.28 -11.45 12.07
N GLY A 80 -7.52 -10.84 11.18
CA GLY A 80 -7.96 -9.85 10.23
C GLY A 80 -8.05 -10.45 8.84
N LEU A 81 -9.20 -10.27 8.18
CA LEU A 81 -9.39 -10.61 6.77
C LEU A 81 -9.88 -9.38 6.04
N GLY A 82 -9.20 -9.00 4.96
CA GLY A 82 -9.55 -7.78 4.26
C GLY A 82 -9.52 -7.85 2.75
N LEU A 83 -9.83 -6.70 2.17
CA LEU A 83 -9.76 -6.41 0.75
C LEU A 83 -9.18 -5.01 0.57
N GLY A 84 -8.28 -4.84 -0.38
CA GLY A 84 -7.67 -3.55 -0.67
C GLY A 84 -7.28 -3.39 -2.13
N LEU A 85 -6.82 -2.19 -2.45
CA LEU A 85 -6.25 -1.82 -3.73
C LEU A 85 -4.88 -1.20 -3.48
N SER A 86 -3.93 -1.49 -4.36
CA SER A 86 -2.62 -0.85 -4.30
C SER A 86 -2.10 -0.41 -5.66
N SER A 87 -1.29 0.64 -5.65
CA SER A 87 -0.50 1.10 -6.79
C SER A 87 0.95 1.14 -6.36
N ASN A 88 1.82 0.39 -7.05
CA ASN A 88 3.23 0.25 -6.71
C ASN A 88 4.10 0.63 -7.91
N SER A 89 4.90 1.68 -7.77
CA SER A 89 5.82 2.20 -8.78
C SER A 89 7.27 1.88 -8.39
N PHE A 90 8.05 1.40 -9.36
CA PHE A 90 9.46 1.04 -9.21
C PHE A 90 10.28 1.74 -10.28
N ASN A 91 11.17 2.66 -9.87
CA ASN A 91 12.11 3.33 -10.78
C ASN A 91 13.44 2.58 -10.77
N GLN A 92 13.94 2.17 -11.93
CA GLN A 92 14.99 1.18 -12.04
C GLN A 92 15.66 1.22 -13.43
N THR A 93 16.78 0.51 -13.64
CA THR A 93 17.58 0.60 -14.89
C THR A 93 17.35 -0.50 -15.93
N LEU A 94 16.50 -1.48 -15.69
CA LEU A 94 15.98 -2.45 -16.65
C LEU A 94 14.93 -1.82 -17.59
N LEU A 95 15.30 -1.64 -18.84
CA LEU A 95 14.38 -1.26 -19.92
C LEU A 95 13.55 -2.48 -20.34
N ILE A 96 12.25 -2.25 -20.52
CA ILE A 96 11.32 -3.21 -21.12
C ILE A 96 10.88 -2.63 -22.45
N SER A 97 11.16 -3.33 -23.54
CA SER A 97 10.76 -2.96 -24.90
C SER A 97 9.99 -4.09 -25.58
N GLU A 98 9.18 -3.75 -26.58
CA GLU A 98 8.46 -4.74 -27.39
C GLU A 98 9.36 -5.27 -28.52
N SER A 99 9.25 -6.56 -28.79
CA SER A 99 9.97 -7.28 -29.85
C SER A 99 9.00 -8.18 -30.62
N SER A 100 9.41 -8.66 -31.80
CA SER A 100 8.60 -9.52 -32.67
C SER A 100 8.02 -10.78 -31.99
N ASN A 101 8.67 -11.29 -30.94
CA ASN A 101 8.27 -12.49 -30.20
C ASN A 101 7.93 -12.22 -28.72
N GLY A 102 7.55 -10.99 -28.35
CA GLY A 102 7.15 -10.65 -26.97
C GLY A 102 7.88 -9.41 -26.44
N TYR A 103 8.43 -9.49 -25.23
CA TYR A 103 9.14 -8.38 -24.60
C TYR A 103 10.64 -8.67 -24.46
N ASN A 104 11.44 -7.62 -24.60
CA ASN A 104 12.88 -7.65 -24.42
C ASN A 104 13.24 -6.87 -23.14
N TYR A 105 14.19 -7.41 -22.38
CA TYR A 105 14.69 -6.87 -21.12
C TYR A 105 16.17 -6.54 -21.25
N THR A 106 16.49 -5.25 -21.16
CA THR A 106 17.85 -4.73 -21.35
C THR A 106 18.24 -3.86 -20.17
N VAL A 107 19.41 -4.10 -19.58
CA VAL A 107 19.96 -3.21 -18.55
C VAL A 107 20.50 -1.96 -19.25
N LEU A 108 20.01 -0.80 -18.83
CA LEU A 108 20.49 0.50 -19.29
C LEU A 108 21.88 0.76 -18.70
N ASN A 109 22.84 1.02 -19.58
CA ASN A 109 24.18 1.46 -19.23
C ASN A 109 24.29 3.00 -19.29
N ASP A 110 25.39 3.55 -18.82
CA ASP A 110 25.64 5.00 -18.76
C ASP A 110 25.62 5.71 -20.14
N ASP A 111 25.75 4.94 -21.23
CA ASP A 111 25.72 5.45 -22.61
C ASP A 111 24.31 5.87 -23.06
N ILE A 112 23.26 5.37 -22.41
CA ILE A 112 21.87 5.70 -22.75
C ILE A 112 21.38 6.81 -21.82
N SER A 113 21.20 8.01 -22.39
CA SER A 113 20.62 9.13 -21.65
C SER A 113 19.09 8.96 -21.53
N TYR A 114 18.61 8.81 -20.29
CA TYR A 114 17.19 8.74 -19.97
C TYR A 114 16.85 9.57 -18.74
N THR A 115 15.63 10.08 -18.68
CA THR A 115 15.12 10.88 -17.55
C THR A 115 14.27 10.02 -16.62
N LYS A 116 13.61 8.99 -17.14
CA LYS A 116 12.70 8.15 -16.36
C LYS A 116 12.67 6.75 -16.93
N ASN A 117 12.88 5.76 -16.08
CA ASN A 117 12.59 4.38 -16.40
C ASN A 117 11.91 3.75 -15.18
N LYS A 118 10.64 3.35 -15.35
CA LYS A 118 9.86 2.77 -14.26
C LYS A 118 8.78 1.84 -14.77
N PHE A 119 8.44 0.85 -13.95
CA PHE A 119 7.19 0.12 -14.10
C PHE A 119 6.26 0.39 -12.92
N THR A 120 4.97 0.28 -13.14
CA THR A 120 3.92 0.48 -12.15
C THR A 120 2.93 -0.67 -12.23
N THR A 121 2.54 -1.21 -11.07
CA THR A 121 1.55 -2.29 -10.95
C THR A 121 0.38 -1.80 -10.12
N TYR A 122 -0.82 -2.21 -10.50
CA TYR A 122 -2.07 -1.95 -9.80
C TYR A 122 -2.68 -3.28 -9.42
N LEU A 123 -2.93 -3.47 -8.13
CA LEU A 123 -3.35 -4.75 -7.58
C LEU A 123 -4.64 -4.62 -6.79
N ILE A 124 -5.45 -5.68 -6.82
CA ILE A 124 -6.40 -5.98 -5.76
C ILE A 124 -5.71 -6.88 -4.74
N GLU A 125 -5.86 -6.58 -3.45
CA GLU A 125 -5.13 -7.21 -2.36
C GLU A 125 -6.08 -7.86 -1.35
N PHE A 126 -5.71 -9.02 -0.85
CA PHE A 126 -6.40 -9.79 0.17
C PHE A 126 -5.45 -9.99 1.36
N PRO A 127 -5.40 -9.03 2.30
CA PRO A 127 -4.61 -9.16 3.52
C PRO A 127 -5.23 -10.17 4.49
N PHE A 128 -4.39 -11.07 4.99
CA PHE A 128 -4.65 -11.97 6.10
C PHE A 128 -3.69 -11.60 7.24
N GLU A 129 -4.22 -11.16 8.37
CA GLU A 129 -3.40 -10.64 9.48
C GLU A 129 -3.72 -11.37 10.78
N PHE A 130 -2.71 -11.88 11.47
CA PHE A 130 -2.75 -12.07 12.90
C PHE A 130 -2.54 -10.73 13.60
N ARG A 131 -3.45 -10.38 14.50
CA ARG A 131 -3.51 -9.06 15.10
C ARG A 131 -3.37 -9.16 16.60
N TRP A 132 -2.31 -8.57 17.14
CA TRP A 132 -2.10 -8.45 18.57
C TRP A 132 -2.13 -6.99 19.00
N ARG A 133 -2.81 -6.74 20.11
CA ARG A 133 -2.97 -5.45 20.76
C ARG A 133 -2.57 -5.55 22.22
N THR A 134 -1.91 -4.52 22.74
CA THR A 134 -1.64 -4.44 24.19
C THR A 134 -2.82 -3.88 24.98
N SER A 135 -3.82 -3.26 24.33
CA SER A 135 -5.02 -2.69 24.97
C SER A 135 -5.91 -3.71 25.67
N THR A 136 -6.73 -3.18 26.58
CA THR A 136 -7.95 -3.81 27.08
C THR A 136 -9.16 -2.98 26.67
N GLN A 137 -10.37 -3.52 26.83
CA GLN A 137 -11.65 -2.94 26.36
C GLN A 137 -11.99 -1.54 26.96
N LYS A 138 -11.13 -0.98 27.82
CA LYS A 138 -11.28 0.32 28.47
C LYS A 138 -10.16 1.32 28.13
N GLU A 139 -9.10 0.91 27.42
CA GLU A 139 -7.95 1.77 27.10
C GLU A 139 -7.82 1.96 25.59
N TYR A 140 -7.91 3.22 25.14
CA TYR A 140 -7.98 3.60 23.72
C TYR A 140 -6.61 3.76 23.05
N ASP A 141 -5.53 3.83 23.81
CA ASP A 141 -4.17 4.02 23.31
C ASP A 141 -3.30 2.79 23.58
N PHE A 142 -2.90 2.11 22.52
CA PHE A 142 -2.20 0.83 22.62
C PHE A 142 -1.22 0.58 21.49
N TRP A 143 -0.27 -0.31 21.77
CA TRP A 143 0.60 -0.88 20.78
C TRP A 143 -0.15 -1.92 19.95
N ARG A 144 -0.03 -1.79 18.64
CA ARG A 144 -0.56 -2.72 17.63
C ARG A 144 0.62 -3.42 16.99
N ILE A 145 0.55 -4.75 16.93
CA ILE A 145 1.50 -5.60 16.21
C ILE A 145 0.68 -6.56 15.38
N TYR A 146 0.60 -6.27 14.09
CA TYR A 146 -0.15 -7.06 13.11
C TYR A 146 0.83 -7.72 12.16
N THR A 147 0.71 -9.01 11.94
CA THR A 147 1.60 -9.75 11.06
C THR A 147 0.82 -10.78 10.27
N GLY A 148 1.25 -11.12 9.07
CA GLY A 148 0.61 -12.17 8.31
C GLY A 148 1.09 -12.21 6.89
N PHE A 149 0.17 -12.47 5.97
CA PHE A 149 0.46 -12.52 4.55
C PHE A 149 -0.58 -11.72 3.77
N LYS A 150 -0.18 -11.28 2.59
CA LYS A 150 -1.01 -10.51 1.68
C LYS A 150 -0.89 -11.13 0.30
N LEU A 151 -2.03 -11.58 -0.21
CA LEU A 151 -2.17 -12.06 -1.58
C LEU A 151 -2.67 -10.91 -2.45
N GLY A 152 -2.02 -10.67 -3.58
CA GLY A 152 -2.39 -9.64 -4.54
C GLY A 152 -2.62 -10.26 -5.91
N TYR A 153 -3.58 -9.73 -6.64
CA TYR A 153 -3.80 -10.02 -8.06
C TYR A 153 -3.57 -8.74 -8.88
N VAL A 154 -2.66 -8.80 -9.84
CA VAL A 154 -2.30 -7.67 -10.72
C VAL A 154 -3.42 -7.46 -11.73
N LEU A 155 -4.13 -6.34 -11.61
CA LEU A 155 -5.20 -5.96 -12.52
C LEU A 155 -4.67 -5.24 -13.76
N TYR A 156 -3.61 -4.46 -13.57
CA TYR A 156 -3.02 -3.65 -14.62
C TYR A 156 -1.56 -3.39 -14.30
N ASN A 157 -0.73 -3.41 -15.34
CA ASN A 157 0.68 -3.02 -15.24
C ASN A 157 1.02 -2.06 -16.38
N SER A 158 2.00 -1.19 -16.14
CA SER A 158 2.53 -0.30 -17.17
C SER A 158 4.03 -0.10 -16.98
N SER A 159 4.76 -0.12 -18.08
CA SER A 159 6.18 0.26 -18.14
C SER A 159 6.32 1.56 -18.90
N LYS A 160 7.16 2.47 -18.39
CA LYS A 160 7.39 3.78 -18.97
C LYS A 160 8.87 4.13 -18.94
N PHE A 161 9.42 4.30 -20.13
CA PHE A 161 10.74 4.82 -20.40
C PHE A 161 10.62 6.17 -21.13
N ILE A 162 11.35 7.17 -20.63
CA ILE A 162 11.50 8.49 -21.26
C ILE A 162 13.00 8.70 -21.45
N GLY A 163 13.45 8.71 -22.71
CA GLY A 163 14.87 8.80 -23.07
C GLY A 163 15.07 8.93 -24.57
N ARG A 164 16.34 8.92 -24.99
CA ARG A 164 16.70 8.89 -26.42
C ARG A 164 17.00 7.45 -26.86
N PRO A 165 16.66 7.04 -28.09
CA PRO A 165 16.11 7.85 -29.19
C PRO A 165 14.64 8.21 -29.04
N ASP A 166 13.82 7.34 -28.42
CA ASP A 166 12.37 7.53 -28.30
C ASP A 166 11.83 7.16 -26.91
N ASP A 167 10.68 7.73 -26.57
CA ASP A 167 9.88 7.35 -25.41
C ASP A 167 9.15 6.02 -25.65
N ILE A 168 9.25 5.09 -24.70
CA ILE A 168 8.58 3.80 -24.76
C ILE A 168 7.55 3.72 -23.64
N LYS A 169 6.30 3.42 -23.98
CA LYS A 169 5.22 3.19 -23.01
C LYS A 169 4.53 1.88 -23.35
N LEU A 170 4.60 0.95 -22.42
CA LEU A 170 3.95 -0.35 -22.52
C LEU A 170 2.88 -0.45 -21.43
N SER A 171 1.81 -1.17 -21.74
CA SER A 171 0.69 -1.43 -20.85
C SER A 171 0.31 -2.90 -20.97
N ASN A 172 -0.13 -3.53 -19.88
CA ASN A 172 -0.54 -4.94 -19.87
C ASN A 172 0.53 -5.89 -20.42
N VAL A 173 1.78 -5.70 -19.97
CA VAL A 173 2.88 -6.60 -20.26
C VAL A 173 2.56 -7.95 -19.61
N ASN A 174 2.55 -9.02 -20.40
CA ASN A 174 2.12 -10.37 -19.99
C ASN A 174 3.20 -11.19 -19.26
N ASP A 175 4.39 -10.62 -19.07
CA ASP A 175 5.49 -11.22 -18.32
C ASP A 175 5.49 -10.82 -16.83
N PHE A 176 4.53 -10.00 -16.38
CA PHE A 176 4.35 -9.74 -14.95
C PHE A 176 3.56 -10.89 -14.32
N ASN A 177 4.04 -11.36 -13.16
CA ASN A 177 3.32 -12.36 -12.41
C ASN A 177 1.99 -11.78 -11.92
N GLU A 178 0.89 -12.40 -12.35
CA GLU A 178 -0.47 -11.99 -12.00
C GLU A 178 -0.73 -12.11 -10.49
N TRP A 179 -0.15 -13.12 -9.84
CA TRP A 179 -0.33 -13.36 -8.41
C TRP A 179 0.91 -12.91 -7.64
N GLN A 180 0.74 -12.04 -6.65
CA GLN A 180 1.82 -11.59 -5.77
C GLN A 180 1.52 -11.99 -4.34
N LEU A 181 2.38 -12.77 -3.72
CA LEU A 181 2.26 -13.18 -2.33
C LEU A 181 3.40 -12.57 -1.54
N GLY A 182 3.11 -12.00 -0.37
CA GLY A 182 4.16 -11.52 0.52
C GLY A 182 3.77 -11.56 1.99
N LEU A 183 4.79 -11.55 2.85
CA LEU A 183 4.64 -11.44 4.29
C LEU A 183 4.48 -9.97 4.68
N THR A 184 3.66 -9.71 5.68
CA THR A 184 3.42 -8.37 6.22
C THR A 184 3.75 -8.31 7.71
N LEU A 185 4.28 -7.17 8.14
CA LEU A 185 4.44 -6.79 9.53
C LEU A 185 4.11 -5.31 9.67
N SER A 186 3.15 -5.00 10.54
CA SER A 186 2.80 -3.64 10.92
C SER A 186 2.94 -3.52 12.44
N ALA A 187 3.71 -2.53 12.90
CA ALA A 187 3.90 -2.29 14.33
C ALA A 187 3.89 -0.80 14.63
N GLY A 188 3.17 -0.40 15.67
CA GLY A 188 3.12 0.99 16.07
C GLY A 188 2.09 1.28 17.14
N TYR A 189 1.77 2.56 17.27
CA TYR A 189 0.98 3.07 18.37
C TYR A 189 -0.31 3.69 17.83
N SER A 190 -1.45 3.22 18.36
CA SER A 190 -2.76 3.70 17.95
C SER A 190 -2.89 3.67 16.41
N ASN A 191 -3.35 4.74 15.79
CA ASN A 191 -3.68 4.75 14.37
C ASN A 191 -2.47 4.72 13.43
N VAL A 192 -1.26 5.09 13.88
CA VAL A 192 -0.08 5.18 13.02
C VAL A 192 0.88 4.02 13.28
N ASN A 193 1.18 3.25 12.24
CA ASN A 193 2.00 2.06 12.35
C ASN A 193 3.08 2.05 11.28
N PHE A 194 4.28 1.62 11.66
CA PHE A 194 5.29 1.24 10.69
C PHE A 194 4.81 0.00 9.93
N HIS A 195 5.05 -0.07 8.63
CA HIS A 195 4.63 -1.16 7.76
C HIS A 195 5.81 -1.71 6.98
N PHE A 196 5.93 -3.03 6.99
CA PHE A 196 6.92 -3.79 6.25
C PHE A 196 6.22 -4.89 5.46
N TYR A 197 6.64 -5.06 4.21
CA TYR A 197 6.19 -6.12 3.31
C TYR A 197 7.40 -6.75 2.63
N TYR A 198 7.42 -8.06 2.56
CA TYR A 198 8.43 -8.84 1.85
C TYR A 198 7.76 -9.81 0.88
N ALA A 199 8.00 -9.65 -0.42
CA ALA A 199 7.46 -10.54 -1.45
C ALA A 199 8.10 -11.94 -1.34
N LEU A 200 7.26 -12.96 -1.41
CA LEU A 200 7.64 -14.37 -1.42
C LEU A 200 7.84 -14.91 -2.84
N ASN A 201 7.35 -14.20 -3.86
CA ASN A 201 7.53 -14.55 -5.26
C ASN A 201 8.00 -13.34 -6.10
N ASN A 202 8.47 -13.65 -7.31
CA ASN A 202 8.99 -12.66 -8.25
C ASN A 202 7.86 -11.80 -8.86
N ILE A 203 8.18 -10.55 -9.15
CA ILE A 203 7.31 -9.57 -9.84
C ILE A 203 7.08 -9.99 -11.29
N PHE A 204 8.10 -10.58 -11.92
CA PHE A 204 8.06 -11.09 -13.27
C PHE A 204 7.94 -12.62 -13.28
N ASP A 205 7.29 -13.14 -14.31
CA ASP A 205 7.20 -14.56 -14.58
C ASP A 205 8.49 -15.10 -15.22
N ALA A 206 8.60 -16.43 -15.27
CA ALA A 206 9.77 -17.13 -15.82
C ALA A 206 10.04 -16.83 -17.30
N ASN A 207 9.10 -16.22 -18.02
CA ASN A 207 9.25 -15.80 -19.40
C ASN A 207 10.15 -14.55 -19.54
N ALA A 208 10.24 -13.71 -18.51
CA ALA A 208 11.10 -12.54 -18.51
C ALA A 208 12.57 -12.94 -18.44
N LYS A 209 13.30 -12.73 -19.53
CA LYS A 209 14.72 -13.08 -19.66
C LYS A 209 15.52 -11.91 -20.21
N LEU A 210 16.73 -11.73 -19.69
CA LEU A 210 17.70 -10.77 -20.20
C LEU A 210 18.27 -11.24 -21.54
N ASP A 211 18.18 -10.37 -22.55
CA ASP A 211 18.58 -10.63 -23.95
C ASP A 211 20.01 -11.16 -24.08
N ALA A 212 20.93 -10.61 -23.28
CA ALA A 212 22.35 -10.88 -23.42
C ALA A 212 22.78 -12.30 -22.99
N ASN A 213 22.03 -12.97 -22.10
CA ASN A 213 22.49 -14.22 -21.48
C ASN A 213 21.38 -15.25 -21.17
N ALA A 214 20.13 -15.00 -21.58
CA ALA A 214 18.95 -15.81 -21.21
C ALA A 214 18.75 -15.99 -19.69
N VAL A 215 19.29 -15.07 -18.88
CA VAL A 215 19.16 -15.07 -17.42
C VAL A 215 17.77 -14.57 -17.05
N HIS A 216 17.09 -15.28 -16.13
CA HIS A 216 15.78 -14.89 -15.64
C HIS A 216 15.81 -13.55 -14.91
N VAL A 217 14.74 -12.76 -15.09
CA VAL A 217 14.54 -11.50 -14.36
C VAL A 217 13.87 -11.80 -13.01
N ASP A 218 14.66 -12.35 -12.10
CA ASP A 218 14.18 -12.62 -10.74
C ASP A 218 14.22 -11.32 -9.94
N MET A 219 13.06 -10.69 -9.73
CA MET A 219 12.96 -9.47 -8.92
C MET A 219 11.86 -9.62 -7.89
N THR A 220 12.19 -9.43 -6.62
CA THR A 220 11.22 -9.48 -5.51
C THR A 220 11.03 -8.08 -4.92
N ALA A 221 9.81 -7.73 -4.54
CA ALA A 221 9.51 -6.45 -3.90
C ALA A 221 9.72 -6.51 -2.38
N VAL A 222 10.37 -5.49 -1.83
CA VAL A 222 10.36 -5.19 -0.39
C VAL A 222 9.75 -3.81 -0.23
N LYS A 223 8.73 -3.65 0.62
CA LYS A 223 8.05 -2.36 0.81
C LYS A 223 8.15 -1.95 2.27
N ILE A 224 8.54 -0.70 2.50
CA ILE A 224 8.76 -0.14 3.84
C ILE A 224 8.04 1.19 3.94
N GLY A 225 7.25 1.42 4.97
CA GLY A 225 6.52 2.67 5.08
C GLY A 225 5.66 2.79 6.31
N LEU A 226 4.55 3.51 6.17
CA LEU A 226 3.57 3.75 7.22
C LEU A 226 2.20 3.28 6.78
N ILE A 227 1.45 2.70 7.70
CA ILE A 227 0.05 2.32 7.57
C ILE A 227 -0.76 3.00 8.66
N PHE A 228 -1.88 3.58 8.25
CA PHE A 228 -2.82 4.28 9.08
C PHE A 228 -4.09 3.45 9.16
N TYR A 229 -4.50 3.06 10.36
CA TYR A 229 -5.77 2.36 10.60
C TYR A 229 -6.81 3.35 11.09
N ILE A 230 -7.99 3.30 10.49
CA ILE A 230 -9.13 4.20 10.71
C ILE A 230 -10.35 3.33 11.02
N LEU A 231 -11.04 3.64 12.12
CA LEU A 231 -12.31 3.01 12.53
C LEU A 231 -13.50 3.71 11.86
#